data_AF-A0A3D4UUZ0-F1
#
_entry.id   AF-A0A3D4UUZ0-F1
#
_cell.length_a   1.000
_cell.length_b   1.000
_cell.length_c   1.000
_cell.angle_alpha   90.00
_cell.angle_beta   90.00
_cell.angle_gamma   90.00
#
_symmetry.space_group_name_H-M   'P 1'
#
loop_
_entity.id
_entity.type
_entity.pdbx_description
1 polymer ?
#
loop_
_entity_poly.entity_id
_entity_poly.type
_entity_poly.pdbx_seq_one_letter_code
_entity_poly.pdbx_strand_id
1 'polypeptide(L)'
;MQGNGFKIGLIFAFLALTLWYLFPTIQWNLEQKQISDLSPSDSAQYVDENREKLASIKERTLNLGLDLQGGMYVMLEVGTPQLILELAGENKDEALEEVVTNARATALANDTDFIDEMAAEFQSQGEGARLSRYFRNDAAEITRRSTNEEIVTFLKAQRTEALDRAIEIIRTRVDRFGVTEPSIVKQGTDRIVVELPGVDDKDRVRNLLKGTARLEFRLAANANDFSSFINQVYDYFDLKAAGDEGDSLDTIQPNALLEVLIPSQGNPYVLGYAEEQDTAEVNALLNDQEIDRMIPRNTTIMWSANTQPYTQNG
;
A
#
# COMPACT_ATOMS: atom_id res chain seq x y z
N MET A 1 -0.93 65.39 27.55
CA MET A 1 -1.06 63.93 27.77
C MET A 1 -2.46 63.48 27.38
N GLN A 2 -2.77 63.46 26.09
CA GLN A 2 -4.06 62.96 25.56
C GLN A 2 -3.73 62.25 24.24
N GLY A 3 -4.11 60.97 24.14
CA GLY A 3 -3.86 60.17 22.93
C GLY A 3 -3.65 58.67 23.17
N ASN A 4 -3.42 58.24 24.42
CA ASN A 4 -3.17 56.81 24.69
C ASN A 4 -4.41 56.01 25.08
N GLY A 5 -5.52 56.64 25.50
CA GLY A 5 -6.74 55.94 25.94
C GLY A 5 -7.39 55.08 24.84
N PHE A 6 -7.44 55.59 23.60
CA PHE A 6 -7.94 54.83 22.47
C PHE A 6 -7.04 53.63 22.11
N LYS A 7 -5.71 53.82 22.15
CA LYS A 7 -4.73 52.74 21.92
C LYS A 7 -4.84 51.65 22.99
N ILE A 8 -4.98 52.04 24.26
CA ILE A 8 -5.17 51.13 25.39
C ILE A 8 -6.49 50.36 25.22
N GLY A 9 -7.59 51.03 24.88
CA GLY A 9 -8.87 50.39 24.61
C GLY A 9 -8.80 49.37 23.45
N LEU A 10 -8.07 49.69 22.39
CA LEU A 10 -7.88 48.81 21.24
C LEU A 10 -7.04 47.56 21.61
N ILE A 11 -5.99 47.73 22.42
CA ILE A 11 -5.19 46.61 22.94
C ILE A 11 -6.06 45.68 23.80
N PHE A 12 -6.89 46.22 24.70
CA PHE A 12 -7.79 45.40 25.52
C PHE A 12 -8.85 44.68 24.68
N ALA A 13 -9.41 45.33 23.66
CA ALA A 13 -10.35 44.70 22.75
C ALA A 13 -9.70 43.55 21.96
N PHE A 14 -8.46 43.73 21.49
CA PHE A 14 -7.71 42.69 20.81
C PHE A 14 -7.33 41.53 21.75
N LEU A 15 -6.94 41.82 22.98
CA LEU A 15 -6.65 40.80 23.99
C LEU A 15 -7.91 40.00 24.38
N ALA A 16 -9.05 40.68 24.54
CA ALA A 16 -10.33 40.01 24.77
C ALA A 16 -10.73 39.10 23.60
N LEU A 17 -10.53 39.57 22.36
CA LEU A 17 -10.81 38.79 21.15
C LEU A 17 -9.90 37.56 21.05
N THR A 18 -8.60 37.70 21.29
CA THR A 18 -7.65 36.56 21.28
C THR A 18 -7.98 35.52 22.35
N LEU A 19 -8.30 35.96 23.59
CA LEU A 19 -8.76 35.05 24.64
C LEU A 19 -10.06 34.33 24.28
N TRP A 20 -10.99 35.03 23.62
CA TRP A 20 -12.26 34.44 23.17
C TRP A 20 -12.04 33.34 22.10
N TYR A 21 -11.12 33.55 21.17
CA TYR A 21 -10.74 32.52 20.18
C TYR A 21 -9.96 31.35 20.80
N LEU A 22 -9.17 31.57 21.85
CA LEU A 22 -8.40 30.52 22.52
C LEU A 22 -9.24 29.68 23.50
N PHE A 23 -10.33 30.25 24.04
CA PHE A 23 -11.17 29.63 25.06
C PHE A 23 -11.67 28.21 24.72
N PRO A 24 -12.17 27.91 23.50
CA PRO A 24 -12.58 26.55 23.13
C PRO A 24 -11.43 25.54 23.22
N THR A 25 -10.21 25.94 22.85
CA THR A 25 -9.01 25.08 22.91
C THR A 25 -8.66 24.73 24.36
N ILE A 26 -8.79 25.68 25.28
CA ILE A 26 -8.57 25.45 26.71
C ILE A 26 -9.65 24.50 27.27
N GLN A 27 -10.91 24.72 26.92
CA GLN A 27 -12.01 23.82 27.33
C GLN A 27 -11.77 22.39 26.84
N TRP A 28 -11.40 22.21 25.58
CA TRP A 28 -11.09 20.90 25.02
C TRP A 28 -9.97 20.18 25.77
N ASN A 29 -8.88 20.87 26.08
CA ASN A 29 -7.76 20.28 26.80
C ASN A 29 -8.17 19.80 28.22
N LEU A 30 -9.02 20.57 28.90
CA LEU A 30 -9.56 20.20 30.21
C LEU A 30 -10.47 18.96 30.14
N GLU A 31 -11.38 18.92 29.16
CA GLU A 31 -12.28 17.79 28.93
C GLU A 31 -11.49 16.50 28.59
N GLN A 32 -10.47 16.60 27.73
CA GLN A 32 -9.60 15.48 27.39
C GLN A 32 -8.87 14.92 28.62
N LYS A 33 -8.36 15.79 29.49
CA LYS A 33 -7.72 15.37 30.74
C LYS A 33 -8.70 14.65 31.67
N GLN A 34 -9.94 15.13 31.76
CA GLN A 34 -10.97 14.47 32.55
C GLN A 34 -11.31 13.08 31.98
N ILE A 35 -11.40 12.94 30.65
CA ILE A 35 -11.66 11.67 29.97
C ILE A 35 -10.52 10.68 30.20
N SER A 36 -9.26 11.12 30.13
CA SER A 36 -8.08 10.26 30.35
C SER A 36 -7.94 9.78 31.79
N ASP A 37 -8.44 10.56 32.77
CA ASP A 37 -8.37 10.22 34.20
C ASP A 37 -9.48 9.23 34.61
N LEU A 38 -10.47 8.95 33.75
CA LEU A 38 -11.57 8.00 33.98
C LEU A 38 -11.19 6.56 33.61
N SER A 39 -11.92 5.58 34.18
CA SER A 39 -11.78 4.18 33.75
C SER A 39 -12.28 3.99 32.31
N PRO A 40 -11.82 2.94 31.57
CA PRO A 40 -12.23 2.74 30.17
C PRO A 40 -13.74 2.61 29.95
N SER A 41 -14.49 2.10 30.94
CA SER A 41 -15.96 2.03 30.87
C SER A 41 -16.61 3.39 31.10
N ASP A 42 -16.10 4.14 32.08
CA ASP A 42 -16.68 5.42 32.48
C ASP A 42 -16.35 6.53 31.48
N SER A 43 -15.19 6.46 30.84
CA SER A 43 -14.78 7.38 29.77
C SER A 43 -15.66 7.20 28.53
N ALA A 44 -15.97 5.95 28.15
CA ALA A 44 -16.87 5.66 27.04
C ALA A 44 -18.29 6.20 27.30
N GLN A 45 -18.81 6.02 28.52
CA GLN A 45 -20.11 6.57 28.92
C GLN A 45 -20.10 8.10 28.92
N TYR A 46 -19.06 8.73 29.47
CA TYR A 46 -18.93 10.19 29.49
C TYR A 46 -18.90 10.80 28.08
N VAL A 47 -18.17 10.16 27.16
CA VAL A 47 -18.10 10.60 25.76
C VAL A 47 -19.44 10.45 25.04
N ASP A 48 -20.20 9.39 25.33
CA ASP A 48 -21.53 9.18 24.75
C ASP A 48 -22.53 10.23 25.25
N GLU A 49 -22.57 10.47 26.56
CA GLU A 49 -23.46 11.45 27.19
C GLU A 49 -23.16 12.90 26.76
N ASN A 50 -21.88 13.22 26.47
CA ASN A 50 -21.43 14.56 26.11
C ASN A 50 -21.10 14.73 24.62
N ARG A 51 -21.53 13.80 23.75
CA ARG A 51 -21.13 13.76 22.33
C ARG A 51 -21.31 15.09 21.59
N GLU A 52 -22.49 15.72 21.69
CA GLU A 52 -22.79 16.98 20.99
C GLU A 52 -21.93 18.14 21.50
N LYS A 53 -21.71 18.20 22.82
CA LYS A 53 -20.85 19.19 23.46
C LYS A 53 -19.41 19.02 23.00
N LEU A 54 -18.88 17.78 23.06
CA LEU A 54 -17.52 17.46 22.65
C LEU A 54 -17.30 17.76 21.16
N ALA A 55 -18.26 17.43 20.30
CA ALA A 55 -18.20 17.74 18.87
C ALA A 55 -18.13 19.26 18.61
N SER A 56 -19.02 20.04 19.23
CA SER A 56 -19.05 21.50 19.03
C SER A 56 -17.82 22.24 19.60
N ILE A 57 -17.22 21.72 20.68
CA ILE A 57 -15.95 22.24 21.20
C ILE A 57 -14.82 21.91 20.23
N LYS A 58 -14.76 20.65 19.76
CA LYS A 58 -13.73 20.17 18.82
C LYS A 58 -13.70 20.97 17.53
N GLU A 59 -14.86 21.25 16.93
CA GLU A 59 -14.98 22.06 15.71
C GLU A 59 -14.46 23.50 15.87
N ARG A 60 -14.39 24.01 17.10
CA ARG A 60 -13.97 25.38 17.44
C ARG A 60 -12.56 25.45 18.05
N THR A 61 -11.89 24.31 18.20
CA THR A 61 -10.52 24.26 18.72
C THR A 61 -9.50 24.62 17.66
N LEU A 62 -8.34 25.12 18.09
CA LEU A 62 -7.19 25.27 17.22
C LEU A 62 -6.60 23.89 16.90
N ASN A 63 -6.33 23.66 15.62
CA ASN A 63 -5.69 22.44 15.17
C ASN A 63 -4.24 22.40 15.66
N LEU A 64 -3.89 21.32 16.35
CA LEU A 64 -2.55 21.10 16.85
C LEU A 64 -1.74 20.39 15.77
N GLY A 65 -0.59 20.95 15.41
CA GLY A 65 0.32 20.30 14.48
C GLY A 65 0.94 19.02 15.07
N LEU A 66 1.64 18.27 14.22
CA LEU A 66 2.31 17.02 14.57
C LEU A 66 3.22 17.14 15.80
N ASP A 67 3.92 18.26 15.95
CA ASP A 67 4.87 18.50 17.06
C ASP A 67 4.16 18.66 18.42
N LEU A 68 2.90 19.11 18.43
CA LEU A 68 2.14 19.37 19.65
C LEU A 68 1.20 18.22 20.03
N GLN A 69 0.67 17.50 19.04
CA GLN A 69 -0.28 16.39 19.25
C GLN A 69 0.39 15.00 19.15
N GLY A 70 1.62 14.94 18.64
CA GLY A 70 2.24 13.68 18.22
C GLY A 70 1.56 13.11 16.96
N GLY A 71 2.15 12.06 16.39
CA GLY A 71 1.61 11.40 15.20
C GLY A 71 2.69 10.80 14.30
N MET A 72 2.45 10.83 12.99
CA MET A 72 3.32 10.25 11.97
C MET A 72 3.59 11.21 10.81
N TYR A 73 4.87 11.32 10.42
CA TYR A 73 5.33 11.96 9.19
C TYR A 73 5.87 10.87 8.25
N VAL A 74 5.38 10.83 7.01
CA VAL A 74 5.79 9.86 6.00
C VAL A 74 6.11 10.58 4.70
N MET A 75 7.27 10.25 4.12
CA MET A 75 7.61 10.62 2.76
C MET A 75 7.47 9.39 1.87
N LEU A 76 6.64 9.50 0.84
CA LEU A 76 6.39 8.46 -0.15
C LEU A 76 6.93 8.94 -1.50
N GLU A 77 7.51 8.05 -2.29
CA GLU A 77 7.95 8.33 -3.66
C GLU A 77 7.15 7.48 -4.63
N VAL A 78 6.68 8.08 -5.72
CA VAL A 78 6.02 7.36 -6.79
C VAL A 78 7.05 6.50 -7.50
N GLY A 79 6.75 5.21 -7.68
CA GLY A 79 7.62 4.27 -8.39
C GLY A 79 7.71 4.57 -9.89
N THR A 80 8.41 5.64 -10.26
CA THR A 80 8.57 6.10 -11.64
C THR A 80 9.22 5.06 -12.56
N PRO A 81 10.22 4.25 -12.14
CA PRO A 81 10.78 3.20 -13.00
C PRO A 81 9.72 2.16 -13.38
N GLN A 82 8.94 1.73 -12.40
CA GLN A 82 7.86 0.75 -12.59
C GLN A 82 6.74 1.31 -13.47
N LEU A 83 6.36 2.58 -13.25
CA LEU A 83 5.37 3.27 -14.09
C LEU A 83 5.81 3.30 -15.56
N ILE A 84 7.09 3.59 -15.85
CA ILE A 84 7.59 3.60 -17.23
C ILE A 84 7.48 2.21 -17.86
N LEU A 85 7.88 1.15 -17.15
CA LEU A 85 7.77 -0.21 -17.64
C LEU A 85 6.32 -0.64 -17.88
N GLU A 86 5.39 -0.19 -17.03
CA GLU A 86 3.96 -0.43 -17.20
C GLU A 86 3.37 0.33 -18.39
N LEU A 87 3.78 1.58 -18.61
CA LEU A 87 3.37 2.38 -19.77
C LEU A 87 3.93 1.83 -21.09
N ALA A 88 5.10 1.19 -21.07
CA ALA A 88 5.65 0.48 -22.22
C ALA A 88 4.83 -0.80 -22.54
N GLY A 89 4.19 -1.39 -21.53
CA GLY A 89 3.30 -2.53 -21.67
C GLY A 89 4.02 -3.75 -22.28
N GLU A 90 3.45 -4.28 -23.35
CA GLU A 90 4.03 -5.42 -24.10
C GLU A 90 5.22 -5.04 -25.00
N ASN A 91 5.45 -3.73 -25.24
CA ASN A 91 6.55 -3.30 -26.10
C ASN A 91 7.90 -3.30 -25.38
N LYS A 92 7.92 -3.49 -24.05
CA LYS A 92 9.15 -3.52 -23.26
C LYS A 92 10.05 -4.68 -23.70
N ASP A 93 11.34 -4.42 -23.74
CA ASP A 93 12.38 -5.39 -24.04
C ASP A 93 13.51 -5.28 -22.99
N GLU A 94 14.46 -6.20 -23.03
CA GLU A 94 15.60 -6.25 -22.11
C GLU A 94 16.41 -4.94 -22.15
N ALA A 95 16.52 -4.31 -23.32
CA ALA A 95 17.22 -3.04 -23.48
C ALA A 95 16.54 -1.89 -22.71
N LEU A 96 15.20 -1.81 -22.72
CA LEU A 96 14.48 -0.81 -21.94
C LEU A 96 14.66 -1.05 -20.44
N GLU A 97 14.60 -2.31 -20.01
CA GLU A 97 14.74 -2.68 -18.59
C GLU A 97 16.15 -2.34 -18.07
N GLU A 98 17.18 -2.58 -18.87
CA GLU A 98 18.56 -2.19 -18.57
C GLU A 98 18.70 -0.66 -18.46
N VAL A 99 18.18 0.08 -19.44
CA VAL A 99 18.20 1.55 -19.45
C VAL A 99 17.50 2.12 -18.22
N VAL A 100 16.31 1.61 -17.87
CA VAL A 100 15.56 2.02 -16.68
C VAL A 100 16.35 1.73 -15.41
N THR A 101 17.04 0.59 -15.34
CA THR A 101 17.85 0.20 -14.18
C THR A 101 19.07 1.11 -14.02
N ASN A 102 19.82 1.35 -15.10
CA ASN A 102 21.00 2.22 -15.10
C ASN A 102 20.62 3.66 -14.79
N ALA A 103 19.60 4.20 -15.46
CA ALA A 103 19.11 5.54 -15.25
C ALA A 103 18.66 5.77 -13.80
N ARG A 104 18.02 4.76 -13.18
CA ARG A 104 17.65 4.83 -11.76
C ARG A 104 18.87 4.95 -10.86
N ALA A 105 19.91 4.14 -11.11
CA ALA A 105 21.14 4.20 -10.32
C ALA A 105 21.83 5.57 -10.47
N THR A 106 21.90 6.10 -11.69
CA THR A 106 22.46 7.42 -11.98
C THR A 106 21.66 8.55 -11.34
N ALA A 107 20.33 8.53 -11.45
CA ALA A 107 19.46 9.53 -10.85
C ALA A 107 19.60 9.58 -9.32
N LEU A 108 19.70 8.42 -8.68
CA LEU A 108 19.93 8.33 -7.23
C LEU A 108 21.32 8.83 -6.81
N ALA A 109 22.35 8.58 -7.62
CA ALA A 109 23.71 9.02 -7.32
C ALA A 109 23.87 10.55 -7.48
N ASN A 110 23.18 11.14 -8.46
CA ASN A 110 23.34 12.54 -8.84
C ASN A 110 22.24 13.47 -8.30
N ASP A 111 21.19 12.93 -7.66
CA ASP A 111 19.99 13.67 -7.22
C ASP A 111 19.32 14.44 -8.38
N THR A 112 19.19 13.77 -9.53
CA THR A 112 18.60 14.32 -10.77
C THR A 112 17.26 13.66 -11.12
N ASP A 113 16.51 14.24 -12.06
CA ASP A 113 15.23 13.68 -12.49
C ASP A 113 15.45 12.38 -13.29
N PHE A 114 14.91 11.28 -12.77
CA PHE A 114 15.03 9.96 -13.38
C PHE A 114 14.60 9.89 -14.85
N ILE A 115 13.56 10.64 -15.28
CA ILE A 115 13.08 10.57 -16.67
C ILE A 115 14.09 11.23 -17.61
N ASP A 116 14.77 12.28 -17.16
CA ASP A 116 15.82 12.95 -17.92
C ASP A 116 17.06 12.06 -18.04
N GLU A 117 17.48 11.40 -16.95
CA GLU A 117 18.56 10.41 -16.97
C GLU A 117 18.24 9.22 -17.88
N MET A 118 17.00 8.73 -17.84
CA MET A 118 16.54 7.65 -18.72
C MET A 118 16.62 8.05 -20.19
N ALA A 119 16.20 9.25 -20.53
CA ALA A 119 16.29 9.76 -21.89
C ALA A 119 17.74 9.91 -22.36
N ALA A 120 18.64 10.39 -21.48
CA ALA A 120 20.05 10.55 -21.77
C ALA A 120 20.76 9.20 -21.96
N GLU A 121 20.53 8.25 -21.04
CA GLU A 121 21.04 6.88 -21.11
C GLU A 121 20.58 6.21 -22.42
N PHE A 122 19.30 6.35 -22.76
CA PHE A 122 18.73 5.77 -23.97
C PHE A 122 19.36 6.33 -25.26
N GLN A 123 19.63 7.64 -25.30
CA GLN A 123 20.29 8.29 -26.44
C GLN A 123 21.75 7.82 -26.58
N SER A 124 22.44 7.52 -25.46
CA SER A 124 23.82 7.04 -25.48
C SER A 124 23.98 5.67 -26.14
N GLN A 125 22.92 4.84 -26.15
CA GLN A 125 22.93 3.50 -26.76
C GLN A 125 22.90 3.52 -28.30
N GLY A 126 22.60 4.66 -28.94
CA GLY A 126 22.76 4.81 -30.39
C GLY A 126 22.04 6.00 -31.01
N GLU A 127 22.66 6.64 -32.01
CA GLU A 127 22.20 7.88 -32.68
C GLU A 127 20.86 7.77 -33.45
N GLY A 128 20.19 6.61 -33.43
CA GLY A 128 18.87 6.39 -34.03
C GLY A 128 17.81 5.84 -33.07
N ALA A 129 18.13 5.75 -31.77
CA ALA A 129 17.24 5.17 -30.77
C ALA A 129 16.01 6.06 -30.55
N ARG A 130 14.82 5.48 -30.74
CA ARG A 130 13.53 6.17 -30.61
C ARG A 130 12.70 5.58 -29.48
N LEU A 131 12.41 6.38 -28.46
CA LEU A 131 11.53 6.00 -27.35
C LEU A 131 10.09 5.70 -27.84
N SER A 132 9.68 6.27 -28.98
CA SER A 132 8.39 5.98 -29.63
C SER A 132 8.24 4.54 -30.15
N ARG A 133 9.28 3.70 -30.00
CA ARG A 133 9.17 2.24 -30.14
C ARG A 133 8.38 1.60 -28.99
N TYR A 134 8.55 2.10 -27.77
CA TYR A 134 7.98 1.54 -26.54
C TYR A 134 6.64 2.16 -26.16
N PHE A 135 6.56 3.48 -26.28
CA PHE A 135 5.41 4.23 -25.78
C PHE A 135 4.46 4.53 -26.93
N ARG A 136 3.18 4.19 -26.73
CA ARG A 136 2.07 4.53 -27.63
C ARG A 136 0.90 5.00 -26.81
N ASN A 137 0.32 6.13 -27.18
CA ASN A 137 -0.90 6.60 -26.55
C ASN A 137 -1.65 7.51 -27.53
N ASP A 138 -2.76 7.01 -28.08
CA ASP A 138 -3.53 7.76 -29.07
C ASP A 138 -4.20 9.00 -28.46
N ALA A 139 -4.62 8.93 -27.19
CA ALA A 139 -5.26 10.06 -26.50
C ALA A 139 -4.29 11.22 -26.22
N ALA A 140 -3.01 10.92 -26.05
CA ALA A 140 -1.94 11.90 -25.84
C ALA A 140 -1.13 12.19 -27.12
N GLU A 141 -1.63 11.79 -28.30
CA GLU A 141 -1.00 11.99 -29.60
C GLU A 141 0.44 11.40 -29.71
N ILE A 142 0.74 10.39 -28.89
CA ILE A 142 2.03 9.69 -28.90
C ILE A 142 2.01 8.55 -29.92
N THR A 143 2.72 8.77 -31.03
CA THR A 143 2.73 7.89 -32.20
C THR A 143 4.12 7.35 -32.51
N ARG A 144 4.24 6.48 -33.55
CA ARG A 144 5.52 5.97 -34.09
C ARG A 144 6.48 7.06 -34.56
N ARG A 145 5.96 8.26 -34.81
CA ARG A 145 6.73 9.39 -35.36
C ARG A 145 7.12 10.40 -34.30
N SER A 146 6.62 10.25 -33.07
CA SER A 146 6.92 11.16 -31.98
C SER A 146 8.41 11.16 -31.65
N THR A 147 8.92 12.34 -31.32
CA THR A 147 10.33 12.56 -30.95
C THR A 147 10.57 12.13 -29.51
N ASN A 148 11.84 11.93 -29.13
CA ASN A 148 12.16 11.53 -27.76
C ASN A 148 11.76 12.61 -26.75
N GLU A 149 11.82 13.89 -27.11
CA GLU A 149 11.41 15.02 -26.28
C GLU A 149 9.90 15.04 -26.02
N GLU A 150 9.09 14.73 -27.05
CA GLU A 150 7.65 14.57 -26.91
C GLU A 150 7.32 13.40 -25.95
N ILE A 151 8.04 12.29 -26.08
CA ILE A 151 7.89 11.15 -25.18
C ILE A 151 8.26 11.52 -23.74
N VAL A 152 9.39 12.20 -23.52
CA VAL A 152 9.81 12.64 -22.17
C VAL A 152 8.75 13.53 -21.54
N THR A 153 8.18 14.46 -22.32
CA THR A 153 7.09 15.33 -21.86
C THR A 153 5.85 14.52 -21.47
N PHE A 154 5.49 13.53 -22.29
CA PHE A 154 4.40 12.61 -22.00
C PHE A 154 4.65 11.79 -20.72
N LEU A 155 5.85 11.23 -20.53
CA LEU A 155 6.20 10.46 -19.34
C LEU A 155 6.16 11.31 -18.07
N LYS A 156 6.65 12.55 -18.12
CA LYS A 156 6.56 13.51 -17.00
C LYS A 156 5.11 13.87 -16.67
N ALA A 157 4.25 14.03 -17.69
CA ALA A 157 2.82 14.24 -17.48
C ALA A 157 2.15 13.01 -16.83
N GLN A 158 2.45 11.80 -17.31
CA GLN A 158 1.94 10.56 -16.73
C GLN A 158 2.40 10.32 -15.29
N ARG A 159 3.65 10.66 -14.97
CA ARG A 159 4.15 10.67 -13.58
C ARG A 159 3.33 11.62 -12.70
N THR A 160 3.08 12.83 -13.18
CA THR A 160 2.31 13.84 -12.44
C THR A 160 0.88 13.37 -12.19
N GLU A 161 0.25 12.76 -13.20
CA GLU A 161 -1.08 12.18 -13.08
C GLU A 161 -1.10 11.00 -12.10
N ALA A 162 -0.09 10.12 -12.15
CA ALA A 162 0.06 9.03 -11.19
C ALA A 162 0.24 9.55 -9.76
N LEU A 163 0.98 10.64 -9.57
CA LEU A 163 1.14 11.32 -8.28
C LEU A 163 -0.20 11.86 -7.76
N ASP A 164 -1.00 12.49 -8.62
CA ASP A 164 -2.36 12.95 -8.26
C ASP A 164 -3.29 11.82 -7.85
N ARG A 165 -3.29 10.72 -8.62
CA ARG A 165 -4.06 9.52 -8.27
C ARG A 165 -3.59 8.92 -6.94
N ALA A 166 -2.28 8.87 -6.70
CA ALA A 166 -1.71 8.38 -5.46
C ALA A 166 -2.16 9.22 -4.24
N ILE A 167 -2.19 10.55 -4.38
CA ILE A 167 -2.68 11.45 -3.32
C ILE A 167 -4.14 11.14 -2.96
N GLU A 168 -5.00 10.96 -3.96
CA GLU A 168 -6.41 10.67 -3.73
C GLU A 168 -6.62 9.30 -3.07
N ILE A 169 -5.83 8.30 -3.46
CA ILE A 169 -5.81 6.98 -2.82
C ILE A 169 -5.37 7.09 -1.36
N ILE A 170 -4.29 7.84 -1.08
CA ILE A 170 -3.78 8.04 0.28
C ILE A 170 -4.84 8.74 1.13
N ARG A 171 -5.47 9.80 0.62
CA ARG A 171 -6.56 10.52 1.31
C ARG A 171 -7.68 9.56 1.69
N THR A 172 -8.21 8.82 0.71
CA THR A 172 -9.29 7.84 0.93
C THR A 172 -8.92 6.77 1.95
N ARG A 173 -7.65 6.34 1.99
CA ARG A 173 -7.16 5.33 2.95
C ARG A 173 -7.07 5.89 4.36
N VAL A 174 -6.55 7.10 4.48
CA VAL A 174 -6.33 7.79 5.75
C VAL A 174 -7.65 8.19 6.40
N ASP A 175 -8.65 8.61 5.61
CA ASP A 175 -9.99 8.96 6.12
C ASP A 175 -10.66 7.81 6.90
N ARG A 176 -10.34 6.54 6.58
CA ARG A 176 -10.88 5.36 7.27
C ARG A 176 -10.33 5.16 8.68
N PHE A 177 -9.26 5.84 9.06
CA PHE A 177 -8.60 5.69 10.35
C PHE A 177 -9.04 6.73 11.39
N GLY A 178 -9.94 7.64 11.01
CA GLY A 178 -10.47 8.62 11.96
C GLY A 178 -9.44 9.65 12.43
N VAL A 179 -8.34 9.82 11.69
CA VAL A 179 -7.39 10.92 11.95
C VAL A 179 -8.07 12.24 11.66
N THR A 180 -7.86 13.22 12.53
CA THR A 180 -8.33 14.58 12.31
C THR A 180 -7.37 15.29 11.37
N GLU A 181 -7.85 15.58 10.15
CA GLU A 181 -7.20 16.50 9.21
C GLU A 181 -5.79 16.10 8.76
N PRO A 182 -5.66 15.06 7.92
CA PRO A 182 -4.36 14.70 7.37
C PRO A 182 -3.85 15.76 6.38
N SER A 183 -2.56 16.10 6.47
CA SER A 183 -1.88 16.94 5.48
C SER A 183 -1.22 16.04 4.43
N ILE A 184 -1.64 16.14 3.17
CA ILE A 184 -1.08 15.36 2.06
C ILE A 184 -0.67 16.34 0.97
N VAL A 185 0.63 16.50 0.76
CA VAL A 185 1.18 17.49 -0.16
C VAL A 185 2.23 16.88 -1.08
N LYS A 186 2.30 17.37 -2.32
CA LYS A 186 3.37 17.03 -3.25
C LYS A 186 4.66 17.71 -2.80
N GLN A 187 5.77 17.00 -2.85
CA GLN A 187 7.11 17.54 -2.63
C GLN A 187 7.99 17.17 -3.82
N GLY A 188 8.59 18.17 -4.47
CA GLY A 188 9.41 17.93 -5.66
C GLY A 188 8.58 17.40 -6.84
N THR A 189 9.17 16.50 -7.62
CA THR A 189 8.60 15.99 -8.88
C THR A 189 7.87 14.66 -8.75
N ASP A 190 8.18 13.86 -7.73
CA ASP A 190 7.71 12.48 -7.57
C ASP A 190 7.44 12.06 -6.12
N ARG A 191 7.59 12.95 -5.13
CA ARG A 191 7.36 12.64 -3.72
C ARG A 191 6.05 13.22 -3.19
N ILE A 192 5.49 12.53 -2.22
CA ILE A 192 4.30 12.91 -1.45
C ILE A 192 4.69 12.91 0.02
N VAL A 193 4.45 14.02 0.69
CA VAL A 193 4.57 14.14 2.14
C VAL A 193 3.19 13.96 2.74
N VAL A 194 3.11 13.09 3.73
CA VAL A 194 1.89 12.76 4.47
C VAL A 194 2.14 12.99 5.95
N GLU A 195 1.38 13.89 6.55
CA GLU A 195 1.41 14.19 7.97
C GLU A 195 0.07 13.81 8.60
N LEU A 196 0.13 12.93 9.59
CA LEU A 196 -1.03 12.36 10.26
C LEU A 196 -0.93 12.65 11.76
N PRO A 197 -1.50 13.78 12.22
CA PRO A 197 -1.51 14.12 13.64
C PRO A 197 -2.47 13.20 14.40
N GLY A 198 -2.09 12.83 15.64
CA GLY A 198 -2.93 12.00 16.51
C GLY A 198 -3.10 10.54 16.08
N VAL A 199 -2.17 9.99 15.28
CA VAL A 199 -2.13 8.55 14.99
C VAL A 199 -1.56 7.78 16.18
N ASP A 200 -2.36 6.88 16.75
CA ASP A 200 -1.93 5.99 17.84
C ASP A 200 -1.09 4.81 17.34
N ASP A 201 -1.56 4.10 16.31
CA ASP A 201 -0.91 2.90 15.75
C ASP A 201 -0.21 3.20 14.42
N LYS A 202 1.09 3.52 14.51
CA LYS A 202 1.92 3.89 13.35
C LYS A 202 2.20 2.71 12.42
N ASP A 203 2.33 1.49 12.94
CA ASP A 203 2.67 0.32 12.13
C ASP A 203 1.48 -0.10 11.27
N ARG A 204 0.26 -0.04 11.81
CA ARG A 204 -0.96 -0.28 11.03
C ARG A 204 -1.13 0.73 9.91
N VAL A 205 -0.90 2.03 10.17
CA VAL A 205 -0.99 3.05 9.12
C VAL A 205 0.13 2.90 8.09
N ARG A 206 1.36 2.58 8.52
CA ARG A 206 2.48 2.27 7.61
C ARG A 206 2.13 1.12 6.68
N ASN A 207 1.60 0.02 7.19
CA ASN A 207 1.24 -1.15 6.38
C ASN A 207 0.14 -0.82 5.37
N LEU A 208 -0.84 -0.01 5.75
CA LEU A 208 -1.87 0.48 4.83
C LEU A 208 -1.31 1.39 3.73
N LEU A 209 -0.40 2.31 4.07
CA LEU A 209 0.21 3.21 3.09
C LEU A 209 1.14 2.45 2.13
N LYS A 210 1.83 1.42 2.62
CA LYS A 210 2.68 0.53 1.81
C LYS A 210 1.89 -0.40 0.89
N GLY A 211 0.70 -0.86 1.32
CA GLY A 211 -0.07 -1.85 0.58
C GLY A 211 -0.46 -1.35 -0.82
N THR A 212 0.02 -2.00 -1.87
CA THR A 212 -0.52 -1.82 -3.22
C THR A 212 -1.85 -2.56 -3.29
N ALA A 213 -2.97 -1.85 -3.14
CA ALA A 213 -4.31 -2.43 -3.16
C ALA A 213 -4.72 -2.74 -4.60
N ARG A 214 -4.03 -3.69 -5.25
CA ARG A 214 -4.31 -4.13 -6.60
C ARG A 214 -5.44 -5.16 -6.56
N LEU A 215 -6.67 -4.69 -6.84
CA LEU A 215 -7.82 -5.57 -7.01
C LEU A 215 -7.79 -6.16 -8.42
N GLU A 216 -7.57 -7.46 -8.52
CA GLU A 216 -7.68 -8.21 -9.76
C GLU A 216 -8.91 -9.11 -9.72
N PHE A 217 -9.69 -9.11 -10.80
CA PHE A 217 -10.72 -10.10 -11.02
C PHE A 217 -10.14 -11.19 -11.93
N ARG A 218 -10.11 -12.42 -11.43
CA ARG A 218 -9.64 -13.60 -12.16
C ARG A 218 -10.79 -14.59 -12.33
N LEU A 219 -10.79 -15.32 -13.44
CA LEU A 219 -11.70 -16.44 -13.63
C LEU A 219 -11.21 -17.61 -12.77
N ALA A 220 -12.13 -18.27 -12.07
CA ALA A 220 -11.83 -19.52 -11.39
C ALA A 220 -11.52 -20.63 -12.41
N ALA A 221 -10.62 -21.54 -12.04
CA ALA A 221 -10.35 -22.74 -12.83
C ALA A 221 -11.62 -23.61 -12.94
N ASN A 222 -11.64 -24.54 -13.89
CA ASN A 222 -12.71 -25.53 -13.93
C ASN A 222 -12.65 -26.40 -12.66
N ALA A 223 -13.77 -26.51 -11.95
CA ALA A 223 -13.86 -27.24 -10.68
C ALA A 223 -13.41 -28.71 -10.78
N ASN A 224 -13.74 -29.39 -11.88
CA ASN A 224 -13.39 -30.81 -12.06
C ASN A 224 -11.89 -30.98 -12.34
N ASP A 225 -11.34 -30.12 -13.18
CA ASP A 225 -9.90 -30.14 -13.52
C ASP A 225 -9.07 -29.81 -12.29
N PHE A 226 -9.50 -28.79 -11.52
CA PHE A 226 -8.82 -28.42 -10.28
C PHE A 226 -8.91 -29.53 -9.23
N SER A 227 -10.09 -30.12 -9.01
CA SER A 227 -10.24 -31.24 -8.07
C SER A 227 -9.38 -32.45 -8.46
N SER A 228 -9.25 -32.74 -9.76
CA SER A 228 -8.37 -33.80 -10.26
C SER A 228 -6.90 -33.50 -9.99
N PHE A 229 -6.49 -32.24 -10.18
CA PHE A 229 -5.16 -31.76 -9.82
C PHE A 229 -4.87 -31.91 -8.32
N ILE A 230 -5.79 -31.51 -7.44
CA ILE A 230 -5.63 -31.65 -5.98
C ILE A 230 -5.35 -33.11 -5.60
N ASN A 231 -6.15 -34.04 -6.12
CA ASN A 231 -5.97 -35.47 -5.82
C ASN A 231 -4.61 -35.98 -6.32
N GLN A 232 -4.18 -35.58 -7.52
CA GLN A 232 -2.85 -35.96 -8.05
C GLN A 232 -1.70 -35.45 -7.19
N VAL A 233 -1.82 -34.24 -6.62
CA VAL A 233 -0.81 -33.69 -5.72
C VAL A 233 -0.73 -34.48 -4.42
N TYR A 234 -1.88 -34.83 -3.81
CA TYR A 234 -1.87 -35.67 -2.60
C TYR A 234 -1.31 -37.06 -2.88
N ASP A 235 -1.72 -37.71 -3.97
CA ASP A 235 -1.20 -39.01 -4.39
C ASP A 235 0.32 -38.97 -4.64
N TYR A 236 0.84 -37.86 -5.20
CA TYR A 236 2.29 -37.68 -5.41
C TYR A 236 3.08 -37.71 -4.10
N PHE A 237 2.62 -36.99 -3.08
CA PHE A 237 3.29 -36.98 -1.78
C PHE A 237 3.10 -38.29 -1.00
N ASP A 238 1.97 -38.98 -1.15
CA ASP A 238 1.75 -40.31 -0.57
C ASP A 238 2.74 -41.32 -1.17
N LEU A 239 2.91 -41.32 -2.49
CA LEU A 239 3.88 -42.19 -3.18
C LEU A 239 5.32 -41.85 -2.79
N LYS A 240 5.65 -40.57 -2.61
CA LYS A 240 6.97 -40.13 -2.18
C LYS A 240 7.28 -40.58 -0.75
N ALA A 241 6.31 -40.52 0.15
CA ALA A 241 6.43 -41.03 1.51
C ALA A 241 6.60 -42.57 1.54
N ALA A 242 5.90 -43.30 0.67
CA ALA A 242 6.05 -44.76 0.55
C ALA A 242 7.35 -45.19 -0.17
N GLY A 243 7.89 -44.35 -1.05
CA GLY A 243 9.11 -44.65 -1.82
C GLY A 243 10.41 -44.48 -1.04
N ASP A 244 10.39 -43.73 0.07
CA ASP A 244 11.53 -43.52 0.97
C ASP A 244 11.67 -44.68 2.00
N GLU A 245 10.82 -45.72 1.92
CA GLU A 245 10.88 -46.98 2.68
C GLU A 245 12.08 -47.89 2.32
N GLY A 246 13.22 -47.28 1.98
CA GLY A 246 14.50 -47.97 1.87
C GLY A 246 15.01 -48.39 3.25
N ASP A 247 14.68 -49.62 3.66
CA ASP A 247 15.36 -50.42 4.70
C ASP A 247 14.88 -50.31 6.17
N SER A 248 13.67 -49.79 6.44
CA SER A 248 13.08 -49.87 7.79
C SER A 248 11.57 -50.12 7.78
N LEU A 249 11.16 -51.32 8.22
CA LEU A 249 9.78 -51.84 8.18
C LEU A 249 8.81 -51.26 9.22
N ASP A 250 9.13 -50.19 9.95
CA ASP A 250 8.36 -49.79 11.14
C ASP A 250 7.94 -48.31 11.23
N THR A 251 8.10 -47.50 10.19
CA THR A 251 7.58 -46.12 10.19
C THR A 251 6.90 -45.78 8.88
N ILE A 252 5.57 -45.77 8.89
CA ILE A 252 4.77 -45.10 7.86
C ILE A 252 5.14 -43.63 7.93
N GLN A 253 5.88 -43.14 6.94
CA GLN A 253 6.21 -41.73 6.88
C GLN A 253 4.94 -40.95 6.51
N PRO A 254 4.56 -39.92 7.28
CA PRO A 254 3.40 -39.10 6.95
C PRO A 254 3.63 -38.33 5.66
N ASN A 255 2.54 -38.05 4.94
CA ASN A 255 2.56 -37.21 3.76
C ASN A 255 3.03 -35.80 4.16
N ALA A 256 4.23 -35.42 3.69
CA ALA A 256 4.88 -34.17 4.05
C ALA A 256 4.02 -32.92 3.76
N LEU A 257 3.19 -32.94 2.71
CA LEU A 257 2.26 -31.84 2.45
C LEU A 257 1.14 -31.78 3.49
N LEU A 258 0.61 -32.93 3.91
CA LEU A 258 -0.46 -33.00 4.91
C LEU A 258 -0.01 -32.67 6.33
N GLU A 259 1.31 -32.62 6.60
CA GLU A 259 1.82 -32.12 7.88
C GLU A 259 1.67 -30.60 8.03
N VAL A 260 1.74 -29.87 6.91
CA VAL A 260 1.73 -28.39 6.87
C VAL A 260 0.48 -27.81 6.20
N LEU A 261 -0.36 -28.66 5.60
CA LEU A 261 -1.57 -28.26 4.88
C LEU A 261 -2.76 -29.14 5.27
N ILE A 262 -3.83 -28.50 5.72
CA ILE A 262 -5.11 -29.13 6.03
C ILE A 262 -5.99 -29.11 4.77
N PRO A 263 -6.41 -30.26 4.21
CA PRO A 263 -7.24 -30.30 3.01
C PRO A 263 -8.59 -29.62 3.19
N SER A 264 -9.04 -28.88 2.17
CA SER A 264 -10.38 -28.27 2.20
C SER A 264 -11.47 -29.31 1.96
N GLN A 265 -12.44 -29.39 2.87
CA GLN A 265 -13.61 -30.25 2.71
C GLN A 265 -14.76 -29.46 2.07
N GLY A 266 -15.09 -29.78 0.81
CA GLY A 266 -16.32 -29.31 0.16
C GLY A 266 -16.21 -28.05 -0.70
N ASN A 267 -15.07 -27.36 -0.76
CA ASN A 267 -14.85 -26.28 -1.72
C ASN A 267 -13.97 -26.75 -2.89
N PRO A 268 -14.51 -26.91 -4.12
CA PRO A 268 -13.77 -27.45 -5.26
C PRO A 268 -12.74 -26.48 -5.84
N TYR A 269 -12.53 -25.31 -5.23
CA TYR A 269 -11.55 -24.30 -5.66
C TYR A 269 -10.46 -24.04 -4.60
N VAL A 270 -10.44 -24.80 -3.51
CA VAL A 270 -9.48 -24.63 -2.42
C VAL A 270 -8.65 -25.90 -2.28
N LEU A 271 -7.33 -25.76 -2.40
CA LEU A 271 -6.37 -26.85 -2.19
C LEU A 271 -6.36 -27.28 -0.70
N GLY A 272 -6.18 -26.31 0.19
CA GLY A 272 -6.21 -26.51 1.63
C GLY A 272 -5.99 -25.21 2.41
N TYR A 273 -5.81 -25.36 3.71
CA TYR A 273 -5.52 -24.29 4.66
C TYR A 273 -4.20 -24.60 5.36
N ALA A 274 -3.34 -23.60 5.53
CA ALA A 274 -2.09 -23.71 6.28
C ALA A 274 -2.06 -22.65 7.37
N GLU A 275 -1.31 -22.89 8.44
CA GLU A 275 -0.99 -21.84 9.39
C GLU A 275 -0.07 -20.79 8.72
N GLU A 276 -0.14 -19.54 9.18
CA GLU A 276 0.63 -18.44 8.58
C GLU A 276 2.13 -18.75 8.55
N GLN A 277 2.64 -19.36 9.61
CA GLN A 277 4.04 -19.76 9.77
C GLN A 277 4.47 -20.88 8.80
N ASP A 278 3.55 -21.73 8.35
CA ASP A 278 3.84 -22.90 7.50
C ASP A 278 3.70 -22.58 6.00
N THR A 279 3.17 -21.41 5.64
CA THR A 279 2.96 -21.00 4.23
C THR A 279 4.24 -21.08 3.39
N ALA A 280 5.39 -20.76 3.96
CA ALA A 280 6.68 -20.84 3.28
C ALA A 280 7.07 -22.29 2.95
N GLU A 281 6.81 -23.23 3.86
CA GLU A 281 7.08 -24.65 3.67
C GLU A 281 6.12 -25.27 2.64
N VAL A 282 4.83 -24.92 2.71
CA VAL A 282 3.84 -25.31 1.69
C VAL A 282 4.27 -24.82 0.29
N ASN A 283 4.68 -23.56 0.17
CA ASN A 283 5.16 -23.02 -1.12
C ASN A 283 6.40 -23.78 -1.63
N ALA A 284 7.31 -24.16 -0.74
CA ALA A 284 8.50 -24.92 -1.12
C ALA A 284 8.14 -26.33 -1.61
N LEU A 285 7.19 -27.00 -0.96
CA LEU A 285 6.69 -28.31 -1.37
C LEU A 285 5.92 -28.25 -2.71
N LEU A 286 5.09 -27.23 -2.92
CA LEU A 286 4.30 -27.07 -4.15
C LEU A 286 5.15 -26.62 -5.36
N ASN A 287 6.32 -26.04 -5.13
CA ASN A 287 7.27 -25.62 -6.17
C ASN A 287 8.16 -26.79 -6.66
N ASP A 288 7.55 -27.96 -6.87
CA ASP A 288 8.19 -29.16 -7.44
C ASP A 288 7.85 -29.23 -8.94
N GLN A 289 8.84 -29.58 -9.77
CA GLN A 289 8.69 -29.67 -11.22
C GLN A 289 7.58 -30.65 -11.65
N GLU A 290 7.34 -31.71 -10.90
CA GLU A 290 6.25 -32.65 -11.22
C GLU A 290 4.88 -32.06 -10.89
N ILE A 291 4.76 -31.27 -9.81
CA ILE A 291 3.52 -30.59 -9.43
C ILE A 291 3.17 -29.51 -10.46
N ASP A 292 4.15 -28.72 -10.91
CA ASP A 292 3.96 -27.71 -11.95
C ASP A 292 3.37 -28.27 -13.24
N ARG A 293 3.70 -29.53 -13.58
CA ARG A 293 3.14 -30.22 -14.75
C ARG A 293 1.70 -30.68 -14.56
N MET A 294 1.26 -30.88 -13.30
CA MET A 294 -0.10 -31.28 -12.95
C MET A 294 -1.05 -30.07 -12.91
N ILE A 295 -0.54 -28.85 -12.75
CA ILE A 295 -1.37 -27.64 -12.67
C ILE A 295 -2.20 -27.48 -13.96
N PRO A 296 -3.53 -27.27 -13.84
CA PRO A 296 -4.38 -27.01 -15.01
C PRO A 296 -3.90 -25.80 -15.81
N ARG A 297 -4.04 -25.87 -17.14
CA ARG A 297 -3.58 -24.78 -18.02
C ARG A 297 -4.20 -23.43 -17.62
N ASN A 298 -3.39 -22.37 -17.71
CA ASN A 298 -3.78 -21.00 -17.36
C ASN A 298 -4.30 -20.83 -15.92
N THR A 299 -3.93 -21.73 -15.01
CA THR A 299 -4.30 -21.65 -13.59
C THR A 299 -3.06 -21.35 -12.76
N THR A 300 -3.25 -20.62 -11.67
CA THR A 300 -2.21 -20.38 -10.68
C THR A 300 -2.82 -20.47 -9.29
N ILE A 301 -2.10 -21.06 -8.36
CA ILE A 301 -2.52 -21.22 -6.97
C ILE A 301 -2.18 -19.93 -6.22
N MET A 302 -3.10 -19.45 -5.37
CA MET A 302 -2.94 -18.19 -4.65
C MET A 302 -3.41 -18.36 -3.20
N TRP A 303 -2.72 -17.67 -2.29
CA TRP A 303 -3.15 -17.53 -0.90
C TRP A 303 -4.28 -16.50 -0.77
N SER A 304 -5.12 -16.66 0.25
CA SER A 304 -6.08 -15.62 0.62
C SER A 304 -5.37 -14.37 1.14
N ALA A 305 -5.91 -13.20 0.84
CA ALA A 305 -5.29 -11.91 1.19
C ALA A 305 -5.19 -11.65 2.70
N ASN A 306 -6.05 -12.27 3.50
CA ASN A 306 -6.02 -12.19 4.96
C ASN A 306 -6.06 -13.60 5.54
N THR A 307 -5.44 -13.77 6.70
CA THR A 307 -5.64 -14.93 7.56
C THR A 307 -7.08 -14.94 8.05
N GLN A 308 -7.72 -16.12 8.02
CA GLN A 308 -9.02 -16.32 8.63
C GLN A 308 -8.78 -16.92 10.02
N PRO A 309 -9.47 -16.45 11.07
CA PRO A 309 -9.42 -17.13 12.36
C PRO A 309 -9.92 -18.56 12.17
N TYR A 310 -9.14 -19.54 12.59
CA TYR A 310 -9.49 -20.96 12.45
C TYR A 310 -10.76 -21.27 13.25
N THR A 311 -11.89 -21.36 12.57
CA THR A 311 -13.14 -21.90 13.09
C THR A 311 -13.16 -23.39 12.75
N GLN A 312 -13.17 -24.27 13.76
CA GLN A 312 -13.26 -25.73 13.55
C GLN A 312 -14.52 -26.18 12.76
N ASN A 313 -15.42 -25.27 12.39
CA ASN A 313 -16.68 -25.54 11.69
C ASN A 313 -16.89 -24.67 10.43
N GLY A 314 -15.82 -24.43 9.65
CA GLY A 314 -15.90 -23.80 8.32
C GLY A 314 -15.66 -22.30 8.30
#